data_AF-A0A7W4YD95-F1
#
_entry.id   AF-A0A7W4YD95-F1
#
_cell.length_a   1.000
_cell.length_b   1.000
_cell.length_c   1.000
_cell.angle_alpha   90.00
_cell.angle_beta   90.00
_cell.angle_gamma   90.00
#
_symmetry.space_group_name_H-M   'P 1'
#
loop_
_entity.id
_entity.type
_entity.pdbx_description
1 polymer ?
#
loop_
_entity_poly.entity_id
_entity_poly.type
_entity_poly.pdbx_seq_one_letter_code
_entity_poly.pdbx_strand_id
1 'polypeptide(L)'
;MDRDLLHDALIDLACDRRTYLPEHVLDDLTDHVLDVLITARRIDVTLEVADLLPGAAVVDDGAGPYIDLAPSPARDDAPPMLHLNDHTPPRWQHQEPDGGQVRASPLTWDAEPADVVAWLATVHPPAPSSVR
;
A
#
# COMPACT_ATOMS: atom_id res chain seq x y z
N MET A 1 14.13 1.21 0.99
CA MET A 1 15.24 0.34 0.50
C MET A 1 16.09 1.19 -0.41
N ASP A 2 17.42 1.13 -0.26
CA ASP A 2 18.36 1.95 -1.02
C ASP A 2 18.67 1.28 -2.38
N ARG A 3 18.44 2.00 -3.49
CA ARG A 3 18.68 1.50 -4.85
C ARG A 3 20.14 1.15 -5.04
N ASP A 4 21.04 2.00 -4.55
CA ASP A 4 22.48 1.84 -4.76
C ASP A 4 22.99 0.60 -4.02
N LEU A 5 22.46 0.34 -2.82
CA LEU A 5 22.76 -0.88 -2.06
C LEU A 5 22.23 -2.15 -2.74
N LEU A 6 21.05 -2.09 -3.38
CA LEU A 6 20.53 -3.22 -4.17
C LEU A 6 21.38 -3.44 -5.43
N HIS A 7 21.78 -2.36 -6.10
CA HIS A 7 22.62 -2.41 -7.29
C HIS A 7 23.98 -3.05 -6.99
N ASP A 8 24.64 -2.61 -5.91
CA ASP A 8 25.90 -3.19 -5.44
C ASP A 8 25.76 -4.68 -5.11
N ALA A 9 24.67 -5.09 -4.45
CA ALA A 9 24.41 -6.51 -4.15
C ALA A 9 24.20 -7.35 -5.42
N LEU A 10 23.59 -6.79 -6.47
CA LEU A 10 23.43 -7.46 -7.76
C LEU A 10 24.76 -7.57 -8.52
N ILE A 11 25.62 -6.56 -8.43
CA ILE A 11 27.00 -6.60 -8.96
C ILE A 11 27.78 -7.73 -8.29
N ASP A 12 27.78 -7.80 -6.97
CA ASP A 12 28.48 -8.84 -6.20
C ASP A 12 27.99 -10.24 -6.60
N LEU A 13 26.66 -10.42 -6.73
CA LEU A 13 26.07 -11.68 -7.16
C LEU A 13 26.47 -12.09 -8.59
N ALA A 14 26.53 -11.14 -9.52
CA ALA A 14 26.95 -11.39 -10.90
C ALA A 14 28.43 -11.80 -10.98
N CYS A 15 29.29 -11.11 -10.22
CA CYS A 15 30.70 -11.43 -10.06
C CYS A 15 30.91 -12.84 -9.50
N ASP A 16 30.21 -13.18 -8.41
CA ASP A 16 30.27 -14.50 -7.77
C ASP A 16 29.88 -15.64 -8.72
N ARG A 17 28.87 -15.39 -9.57
CA ARG A 17 28.39 -16.34 -10.59
C ARG A 17 29.21 -16.32 -11.88
N ARG A 18 30.31 -15.55 -11.93
CA ARG A 18 31.15 -15.35 -13.14
C ARG A 18 30.33 -14.98 -14.37
N THR A 19 29.23 -14.27 -14.16
CA THR A 19 28.34 -13.81 -15.21
C THR A 19 28.63 -12.34 -15.45
N TYR A 20 29.05 -11.99 -16.66
CA TYR A 20 29.26 -10.60 -17.02
C TYR A 20 27.95 -10.03 -17.57
N LEU A 21 27.33 -9.13 -16.81
CA LEU A 21 26.20 -8.34 -17.27
C LEU A 21 26.70 -6.93 -17.62
N PRO A 22 26.31 -6.38 -18.79
CA PRO A 22 26.53 -4.96 -19.07
C PRO A 22 25.87 -4.08 -18.00
N GLU A 23 26.46 -2.93 -17.71
CA GLU A 23 25.97 -1.97 -16.69
C GLU A 23 24.49 -1.60 -16.87
N HIS A 24 24.06 -1.28 -18.10
CA HIS A 24 22.65 -0.99 -18.39
C HIS A 24 21.70 -2.15 -18.06
N VAL A 25 22.15 -3.41 -18.19
CA VAL A 25 21.35 -4.59 -17.80
C VAL A 25 21.26 -4.72 -16.29
N LEU A 26 22.33 -4.35 -15.57
CA LEU A 26 22.32 -4.31 -14.11
C LEU A 26 21.41 -3.19 -13.60
N ASP A 27 21.40 -2.03 -14.25
CA ASP A 27 20.46 -0.94 -13.94
C ASP A 27 19.01 -1.38 -14.15
N ASP A 28 18.68 -1.91 -15.33
CA ASP A 28 17.33 -2.39 -15.63
C ASP A 28 16.89 -3.49 -14.65
N LEU A 29 17.80 -4.41 -14.30
CA LEU A 29 17.52 -5.46 -13.32
C LEU A 29 17.33 -4.90 -11.92
N THR A 30 18.11 -3.90 -11.52
CA THR A 30 17.98 -3.22 -10.23
C THR A 30 16.63 -2.56 -10.12
N ASP A 31 16.23 -1.80 -11.13
CA ASP A 31 14.95 -1.10 -11.17
C ASP A 31 13.80 -2.13 -11.16
N HIS A 32 13.92 -3.23 -11.92
CA HIS A 32 12.93 -4.29 -11.92
C HIS A 32 12.80 -5.00 -10.56
N VAL A 33 13.91 -5.34 -9.91
CA VAL A 33 13.89 -5.96 -8.58
C VAL A 33 13.35 -4.99 -7.53
N LEU A 34 13.68 -3.71 -7.64
CA LEU A 34 13.16 -2.65 -6.79
C LEU A 34 11.63 -2.56 -6.92
N ASP A 35 11.10 -2.56 -8.15
CA ASP A 35 9.66 -2.54 -8.42
C ASP A 35 8.94 -3.76 -7.83
N VAL A 36 9.52 -4.96 -7.97
CA VAL A 36 8.96 -6.19 -7.38
C VAL A 36 8.94 -6.11 -5.86
N LEU A 37 10.02 -5.64 -5.23
CA LEU A 37 10.12 -5.53 -3.78
C LEU A 37 9.20 -4.43 -3.22
N ILE A 38 9.04 -3.30 -3.93
CA ILE A 38 8.05 -2.28 -3.60
C ILE A 38 6.64 -2.86 -3.69
N THR A 39 6.33 -3.60 -4.76
CA THR A 39 5.02 -4.23 -4.95
C THR A 39 4.71 -5.23 -3.84
N ALA A 40 5.67 -6.09 -3.50
CA ALA A 40 5.53 -7.06 -2.40
C ALA A 40 5.29 -6.33 -1.07
N ARG A 41 6.08 -5.29 -0.76
CA ARG A 41 5.91 -4.52 0.47
C ARG A 41 4.57 -3.80 0.52
N ARG A 42 4.07 -3.30 -0.62
CA ARG A 42 2.74 -2.67 -0.71
C ARG A 42 1.62 -3.65 -0.41
N ILE A 43 1.73 -4.89 -0.86
CA ILE A 43 0.77 -5.95 -0.53
C ILE A 43 0.86 -6.24 0.98
N ASP A 44 2.05 -6.45 1.52
CA ASP A 44 2.25 -6.76 2.94
C ASP A 44 1.67 -5.67 3.86
N VAL A 45 1.99 -4.40 3.61
CA VAL A 45 1.46 -3.29 4.42
C VAL A 45 -0.05 -3.16 4.29
N THR A 46 -0.62 -3.50 3.13
CA THR A 46 -2.09 -3.49 2.94
C THR A 46 -2.77 -4.56 3.78
N LEU A 47 -2.18 -5.75 3.85
CA LEU A 47 -2.64 -6.83 4.72
C LEU A 47 -2.49 -6.45 6.20
N GLU A 48 -1.33 -5.91 6.60
CA GLU A 48 -1.07 -5.46 7.97
C GLU A 48 -2.06 -4.38 8.44
N VAL A 49 -2.41 -3.42 7.56
CA VAL A 49 -3.42 -2.39 7.86
C VAL A 49 -4.82 -3.00 8.00
N ALA A 50 -5.19 -3.93 7.11
CA ALA A 50 -6.49 -4.59 7.18
C ALA A 50 -6.66 -5.41 8.47
N ASP A 51 -5.61 -6.09 8.94
CA ASP A 51 -5.62 -6.86 10.20
C ASP A 51 -5.90 -5.98 11.44
N LEU A 52 -5.57 -4.69 11.36
CA LEU A 52 -5.83 -3.72 12.42
C LEU A 52 -7.23 -3.08 12.35
N LEU A 53 -7.99 -3.32 11.28
CA LEU A 53 -9.29 -2.71 11.03
C LEU A 53 -10.43 -3.73 11.19
N PRO A 54 -11.20 -3.67 12.30
CA PRO A 54 -12.25 -4.65 12.57
C PRO A 54 -13.32 -4.69 11.46
N GLY A 55 -13.53 -5.88 10.90
CA GLY A 55 -14.53 -6.11 9.85
C GLY A 55 -14.10 -5.66 8.45
N ALA A 56 -12.88 -5.14 8.30
CA ALA A 56 -12.35 -4.82 6.98
C ALA A 56 -12.01 -6.08 6.18
N ALA A 57 -12.06 -5.97 4.85
CA ALA A 57 -11.68 -7.05 3.94
C ALA A 57 -10.74 -6.51 2.87
N VAL A 58 -9.73 -7.29 2.50
CA VAL A 58 -8.86 -6.97 1.37
C VAL A 58 -9.49 -7.52 0.09
N VAL A 59 -9.59 -6.67 -0.92
CA VAL A 59 -10.15 -6.97 -2.24
C VAL A 59 -9.12 -6.61 -3.30
N ASP A 60 -9.08 -7.39 -4.38
CA ASP A 60 -8.24 -7.14 -5.56
C ASP A 60 -9.14 -7.20 -6.80
N ASP A 61 -9.29 -6.07 -7.48
CA ASP A 61 -10.09 -5.92 -8.71
C ASP A 61 -9.24 -5.97 -9.99
N GLY A 62 -7.94 -6.23 -9.86
CA GLY A 62 -6.97 -6.23 -10.96
C GLY A 62 -6.27 -4.88 -11.19
N ALA A 63 -6.69 -3.79 -10.54
CA ALA A 63 -5.93 -2.53 -10.49
C ALA A 63 -4.96 -2.46 -9.29
N GLY A 64 -5.10 -3.39 -8.34
CA GLY A 64 -4.29 -3.50 -7.13
C GLY A 64 -5.15 -3.73 -5.89
N PRO A 65 -4.54 -4.18 -4.79
CA PRO A 65 -5.28 -4.46 -3.57
C PRO A 65 -5.80 -3.17 -2.92
N TYR A 66 -7.02 -3.23 -2.43
CA TYR A 66 -7.64 -2.21 -1.58
C TYR A 66 -8.35 -2.87 -0.39
N ILE A 67 -8.70 -2.06 0.60
CA ILE A 67 -9.36 -2.49 1.82
C ILE A 67 -10.77 -1.93 1.80
N ASP A 68 -11.76 -2.82 1.75
CA ASP A 68 -13.14 -2.50 2.07
C ASP A 68 -13.26 -2.27 3.57
N LEU A 69 -13.55 -1.03 3.95
CA LEU A 69 -13.84 -0.66 5.32
C LEU A 69 -15.30 -1.05 5.57
N ALA A 70 -15.52 -2.04 6.46
CA ALA A 70 -16.81 -2.67 6.71
C ALA A 70 -18.01 -1.72 6.56
N PRO A 71 -19.14 -2.16 5.97
CA PRO A 71 -20.33 -1.33 5.91
C PRO A 71 -20.70 -0.89 7.32
N SER A 72 -20.66 0.42 7.54
CA SER A 72 -21.21 1.00 8.76
C SER A 72 -22.64 0.48 8.89
N PRO A 73 -23.09 0.01 10.07
CA PRO A 73 -24.47 -0.46 10.26
C PRO A 73 -25.53 0.62 9.99
N ALA A 74 -25.10 1.85 9.68
CA ALA A 74 -25.93 2.99 9.29
C ALA A 74 -26.03 3.22 7.76
N ARG A 75 -25.42 2.40 6.90
CA ARG A 75 -25.42 2.61 5.43
C ARG A 75 -25.77 1.34 4.64
N ASP A 76 -26.72 1.47 3.71
CA ASP A 76 -27.14 0.43 2.75
C ASP A 76 -26.32 0.44 1.43
N ASP A 77 -25.36 1.37 1.30
CA ASP A 77 -24.53 1.55 0.10
C ASP A 77 -23.24 0.70 0.15
N ALA A 78 -22.46 0.73 -0.95
CA ALA A 78 -21.13 0.10 -1.01
C ALA A 78 -20.23 0.57 0.17
N PRO A 79 -19.25 -0.25 0.61
CA PRO A 79 -18.33 0.15 1.67
C PRO A 79 -17.37 1.25 1.19
N PRO A 80 -16.93 2.16 2.08
CA PRO A 80 -15.78 3.02 1.83
C PRO A 80 -14.51 2.17 1.62
N MET A 81 -13.61 2.66 0.79
CA MET A 81 -12.40 1.93 0.42
C MET A 81 -11.15 2.68 0.90
N LEU A 82 -10.16 1.94 1.37
CA LEU A 82 -8.82 2.43 1.64
C LEU A 82 -7.82 1.75 0.69
N HIS A 83 -7.05 2.52 -0.05
CA HIS A 83 -6.08 1.98 -1.00
C HIS A 83 -4.79 2.81 -1.06
N LEU A 84 -3.72 2.21 -1.55
CA LEU A 84 -2.48 2.91 -1.90
C LEU A 84 -2.55 3.35 -3.36
N ASN A 85 -2.51 4.64 -3.60
CA ASN A 85 -2.47 5.19 -4.95
C ASN A 85 -1.02 5.22 -5.48
N ASP A 86 -0.85 4.85 -6.75
CA ASP A 86 0.42 4.74 -7.47
C ASP A 86 1.04 6.09 -7.89
N HIS A 87 0.34 7.22 -7.71
CA HIS A 87 0.86 8.54 -8.05
C HIS A 87 2.12 8.86 -7.23
N THR A 88 3.18 9.37 -7.85
CA THR A 88 4.44 9.72 -7.17
C THR A 88 4.33 11.03 -6.36
N PRO A 89 4.57 11.05 -5.04
CA PRO A 89 4.88 9.91 -4.17
C PRO A 89 3.62 9.10 -3.78
N PRO A 90 3.71 7.74 -3.76
CA PRO A 90 2.57 6.87 -3.52
C PRO A 90 2.01 7.12 -2.14
N ARG A 91 0.70 7.27 -2.01
CA ARG A 91 0.07 7.66 -0.74
C ARG A 91 -1.24 6.95 -0.50
N TRP A 92 -1.57 6.77 0.79
CA TRP A 92 -2.84 6.20 1.22
C TRP A 92 -4.00 7.13 0.86
N GLN A 93 -5.11 6.55 0.40
CA GLN A 93 -6.32 7.27 0.01
C GLN A 93 -7.55 6.57 0.55
N HIS A 94 -8.43 7.37 1.18
CA HIS A 94 -9.74 6.95 1.63
C HIS A 94 -10.78 7.48 0.64
N GLN A 95 -11.63 6.60 0.13
CA GLN A 95 -12.65 6.90 -0.85
C GLN A 95 -14.03 6.50 -0.31
N GLU A 96 -14.95 7.46 -0.32
CA GLU A 96 -16.37 7.19 -0.04
C GLU A 96 -17.02 6.40 -1.20
N PRO A 97 -18.04 5.59 -0.92
CA PRO A 97 -18.64 4.65 -1.89
C PRO A 97 -19.36 5.31 -3.06
N ASP A 98 -19.75 6.58 -2.94
CA ASP A 98 -20.31 7.38 -4.04
C ASP A 98 -19.23 7.86 -5.03
N GLY A 99 -17.95 7.54 -4.77
CA GLY A 99 -16.79 8.07 -5.50
C GLY A 99 -16.57 9.56 -5.29
N GLY A 100 -17.34 10.19 -4.39
CA GLY A 100 -17.45 11.64 -4.27
C GLY A 100 -16.32 12.26 -3.46
N GLN A 101 -15.96 11.67 -2.32
CA GLN A 101 -14.89 12.20 -1.47
C GLN A 101 -13.69 11.25 -1.42
N VAL A 102 -12.61 11.66 -2.08
CA VAL A 102 -11.28 11.06 -1.94
C VAL A 102 -10.44 11.93 -1.01
N ARG A 103 -9.96 11.34 0.09
CA ARG A 103 -9.05 11.99 1.04
C ARG A 103 -7.70 11.34 0.94
N ALA A 104 -6.70 12.10 0.51
CA ALA A 104 -5.32 11.66 0.45
C ALA A 104 -4.61 11.88 1.79
N SER A 105 -3.93 10.84 2.26
CA SER A 105 -3.06 10.88 3.44
C SER A 105 -1.73 11.57 3.11
N PRO A 106 -1.06 12.19 4.09
CA PRO A 106 0.37 12.49 3.99
C PRO A 106 1.25 11.23 4.05
N LEU A 107 0.68 10.08 4.46
CA LEU A 107 1.40 8.82 4.64
C LEU A 107 1.61 8.10 3.31
N THR A 108 2.83 7.61 3.13
CA THR A 108 3.30 6.85 1.96
C THR A 108 3.25 5.34 2.22
N TRP A 109 3.66 4.53 1.24
CA TRP A 109 3.62 3.06 1.32
C TRP A 109 4.53 2.45 2.40
N ASP A 110 5.51 3.21 2.89
CA ASP A 110 6.46 2.83 3.93
C ASP A 110 6.02 3.28 5.34
N ALA A 111 4.84 3.89 5.47
CA ALA A 111 4.27 4.23 6.77
C ALA A 111 3.99 2.98 7.61
N GLU A 112 4.14 3.10 8.93
CA GLU A 112 3.74 2.05 9.86
C GLU A 112 2.23 1.82 9.78
N PRO A 113 1.75 0.56 9.77
CA PRO A 113 0.31 0.25 9.66
C PRO A 113 -0.56 0.99 10.70
N ALA A 114 -0.05 1.14 11.92
CA ALA A 114 -0.74 1.84 13.00
C ALA A 114 -0.97 3.34 12.69
N ASP A 115 -0.05 3.99 11.98
CA ASP A 115 -0.18 5.39 11.59
C ASP A 115 -1.25 5.57 10.52
N VAL A 116 -1.37 4.60 9.59
CA VAL A 116 -2.42 4.57 8.58
C VAL A 116 -3.79 4.45 9.23
N VAL A 117 -3.93 3.55 10.21
CA VAL A 117 -5.16 3.36 10.99
C VAL A 117 -5.49 4.61 11.81
N ALA A 118 -4.51 5.22 12.45
CA ALA A 118 -4.69 6.45 13.21
C ALA A 118 -5.15 7.60 12.31
N TRP A 119 -4.55 7.76 11.14
CA TRP A 119 -5.00 8.71 10.13
C TRP A 119 -6.42 8.40 9.66
N LEU A 120 -6.72 7.13 9.34
CA LEU A 120 -8.04 6.71 8.90
C LEU A 120 -9.12 7.09 9.92
N ALA A 121 -8.87 6.90 11.22
CA ALA A 121 -9.80 7.27 12.28
C ALA A 121 -10.13 8.79 12.31
N THR A 122 -9.25 9.65 11.78
CA THR A 122 -9.52 11.10 11.66
C THR A 122 -10.41 11.45 10.48
N VAL A 123 -10.38 10.65 9.41
CA VAL A 123 -11.11 10.92 8.17
C VAL A 123 -12.37 10.08 8.01
N HIS A 124 -12.40 8.94 8.67
CA HIS A 124 -13.49 7.98 8.78
C HIS A 124 -13.72 7.69 10.27
N PRO A 125 -14.32 8.62 11.03
CA PRO A 125 -14.59 8.39 12.44
C PRO A 125 -15.57 7.23 12.60
N PRO A 126 -15.34 6.32 13.58
CA PRO A 126 -16.28 5.25 13.85
C PRO A 126 -17.66 5.84 14.14
N ALA A 127 -18.71 5.15 13.69
CA ALA A 127 -20.07 5.57 13.97
C ALA A 127 -20.20 5.83 15.49
N PRO A 128 -20.81 6.95 15.91
CA PRO A 128 -20.96 7.24 17.33
C PRO A 128 -21.66 6.04 17.97
N SER A 129 -20.98 5.41 18.92
CA SER A 129 -21.56 4.32 19.69
C SER A 129 -22.83 4.88 20.33
N SER A 130 -23.99 4.44 19.83
CA SER A 130 -25.26 4.79 20.41
C SER A 130 -25.32 4.09 21.76
N VAL A 131 -24.86 4.78 22.80
CA VAL A 131 -25.05 4.38 24.19
C VAL A 131 -26.56 4.36 24.41
N ARG A 132 -27.13 3.15 24.49
CA ARG A 132 -28.49 2.90 24.97
C ARG A 132 -28.47 2.72 26.48
#